data_AF-A0A437QEQ0-F1
#
_entry.id   AF-A0A437QEQ0-F1
#
_cell.length_a   1.000
_cell.length_b   1.000
_cell.length_c   1.000
_cell.angle_alpha   90.00
_cell.angle_beta   90.00
_cell.angle_gamma   90.00
#
_symmetry.space_group_name_H-M   'P 1'
#
loop_
_entity.id
_entity.type
_entity.pdbx_description
1 polymer ?
#
loop_
_entity_poly.entity_id
_entity_poly.type
_entity_poly.pdbx_seq_one_letter_code
_entity_poly.pdbx_strand_id
1 'polypeptide(L)'
;MQKVQGIGGVFLKARDPQQLALWYQQHLGVPLYPDSPYGSFHAKEQDETVWSTFAEDSNYFGRAEQQMMVNYRVADLDAMLAQLEAAGVRVDEQRESGDYGKFGWAYDPEGNKFELWQPN
;
A
#
# COMPACT_ATOMS: atom_id res chain seq x y z
N MET A 1 21.03 8.27 0.93
CA MET A 1 20.28 7.11 0.42
C MET A 1 18.95 7.07 1.15
N GLN A 2 17.86 7.16 0.40
CA GLN A 2 16.50 7.09 0.92
C GLN A 2 16.22 5.68 1.43
N LYS A 3 15.43 5.58 2.50
CA LYS A 3 15.07 4.31 3.16
C LYS A 3 13.59 4.31 3.53
N VAL A 4 13.00 3.13 3.54
CA VAL A 4 11.67 2.90 4.10
C VAL A 4 11.69 3.22 5.60
N GLN A 5 10.67 3.94 6.06
CA GLN A 5 10.48 4.32 7.46
C GLN A 5 9.44 3.46 8.17
N GLY A 6 8.55 2.81 7.43
CA GLY A 6 7.49 1.96 7.97
C GLY A 6 6.58 1.41 6.87
N ILE A 7 5.51 0.74 7.29
CA ILE A 7 4.45 0.27 6.40
C ILE A 7 3.28 1.25 6.52
N GLY A 8 2.97 1.97 5.45
CA GLY A 8 1.78 2.83 5.42
C GLY A 8 0.53 2.02 5.11
N GLY A 9 0.64 0.89 4.42
CA GLY A 9 -0.50 0.01 4.21
C GLY A 9 -0.19 -1.40 3.73
N VAL A 10 -1.13 -2.31 3.99
CA VAL A 10 -1.16 -3.69 3.49
C VAL A 10 -2.48 -3.92 2.77
N PHE A 11 -2.39 -4.27 1.49
CA PHE A 11 -3.55 -4.40 0.61
C PHE A 11 -3.66 -5.83 0.09
N LEU A 12 -4.86 -6.41 0.18
CA LEU A 12 -5.16 -7.78 -0.24
C LEU A 12 -6.25 -7.80 -1.30
N LYS A 13 -6.09 -8.61 -2.35
CA LYS A 13 -7.18 -8.92 -3.26
C LYS A 13 -8.08 -10.04 -2.71
N ALA A 14 -9.36 -9.98 -3.04
CA ALA A 14 -10.36 -10.94 -2.62
C ALA A 14 -11.51 -11.03 -3.63
N ARG A 15 -12.12 -12.22 -3.75
CA ARG A 15 -13.36 -12.41 -4.52
C ARG A 15 -14.54 -11.66 -3.91
N ASP A 16 -14.58 -11.60 -2.58
CA ASP A 16 -15.52 -10.81 -1.79
C ASP A 16 -14.73 -10.03 -0.74
N PRO A 17 -14.35 -8.77 -1.02
CA PRO A 17 -13.55 -7.95 -0.11
C PRO A 17 -14.21 -7.72 1.24
N GLN A 18 -15.52 -7.43 1.24
CA GLN A 18 -16.26 -7.16 2.47
C GLN A 18 -16.30 -8.41 3.37
N GLN A 19 -16.60 -9.58 2.79
CA GLN A 19 -16.61 -10.83 3.54
C GLN A 19 -15.21 -11.17 4.10
N LEU A 20 -14.15 -10.98 3.31
CA LEU A 20 -12.79 -11.23 3.79
C LEU A 20 -12.41 -10.27 4.92
N ALA A 21 -12.68 -8.97 4.77
CA ALA A 21 -12.41 -7.98 5.80
C ALA A 21 -13.14 -8.34 7.11
N LEU A 22 -14.43 -8.65 7.04
CA LEU A 22 -15.22 -9.08 8.21
C LEU A 22 -14.65 -10.35 8.86
N TRP A 23 -14.14 -11.30 8.07
CA TRP A 23 -13.47 -12.48 8.61
C TRP A 23 -12.22 -12.10 9.40
N TYR A 24 -11.36 -11.22 8.87
CA TYR A 24 -10.18 -10.72 9.58
C TYR A 24 -10.54 -9.94 10.84
N GLN A 25 -11.58 -9.11 10.80
CA GLN A 25 -12.09 -8.42 11.98
C GLN A 25 -12.56 -9.41 13.04
N GLN A 26 -13.41 -10.37 12.67
CA GLN A 26 -14.01 -11.33 13.60
C GLN A 26 -12.96 -12.24 14.25
N HIS A 27 -11.99 -12.71 13.47
CA HIS A 27 -11.08 -13.77 13.92
C HIS A 27 -9.72 -13.26 14.40
N LEU A 28 -9.26 -12.12 13.89
CA LEU A 28 -7.95 -11.56 14.24
C LEU A 28 -8.05 -10.18 14.89
N GLY A 29 -9.24 -9.58 14.95
CA GLY A 29 -9.44 -8.26 15.56
C GLY A 29 -8.87 -7.12 14.73
N VAL A 30 -8.72 -7.29 13.41
CA VAL A 30 -8.32 -6.17 12.53
C VAL A 30 -9.39 -5.09 12.63
N PRO A 31 -9.04 -3.86 13.08
CA PRO A 31 -10.00 -2.79 13.19
C PRO A 31 -10.39 -2.31 11.78
N LEU A 32 -11.68 -2.36 11.49
CA LEU A 32 -12.27 -1.82 10.27
C LEU A 32 -13.04 -0.55 10.60
N TYR A 33 -13.11 0.36 9.64
CA TYR A 33 -14.09 1.44 9.74
C TYR A 33 -15.52 0.88 9.57
N PRO A 34 -16.53 1.54 10.16
CA PRO A 34 -17.92 1.13 10.00
C PRO A 34 -18.31 0.98 8.52
N ASP A 35 -18.97 -0.13 8.19
CA ASP A 35 -19.48 -0.43 6.85
C ASP A 35 -18.43 -0.39 5.72
N SER A 36 -17.17 -0.72 6.05
CA SER A 36 -16.03 -0.62 5.13
C SER A 36 -15.21 -1.92 5.01
N PRO A 37 -14.66 -2.25 3.83
CA PRO A 37 -13.69 -3.34 3.64
C PRO A 37 -12.26 -2.96 4.03
N TYR A 38 -12.06 -1.79 4.66
CA TYR A 38 -10.78 -1.27 5.10
C TYR A 38 -10.82 -0.62 6.48
N GLY A 39 -9.64 -0.50 7.10
CA GLY A 39 -9.43 0.21 8.35
C GLY A 39 -7.95 0.52 8.56
N SER A 40 -7.60 0.91 9.78
CA SER A 40 -6.22 1.22 10.15
C SER A 40 -5.92 0.79 11.58
N PHE A 41 -4.66 0.42 11.82
CA PHE A 41 -4.16 0.13 13.16
C PHE A 41 -2.78 0.72 13.37
N HIS A 42 -2.44 0.99 14.62
CA HIS A 42 -1.11 1.44 15.00
C HIS A 42 -0.19 0.25 15.22
N ALA A 43 0.88 0.14 14.42
CA ALA A 43 1.95 -0.83 14.67
C ALA A 43 2.86 -0.37 15.83
N LYS A 44 3.02 0.95 15.98
CA LYS A 44 3.69 1.64 17.08
C LYS A 44 3.00 2.98 17.34
N GLU A 45 3.30 3.61 18.48
CA GLU A 45 2.81 4.96 18.78
C GLU A 45 3.16 5.92 17.63
N GLN A 46 2.15 6.63 17.10
CA GLN A 46 2.26 7.52 15.93
C GLN A 46 2.62 6.84 14.59
N ASP A 47 2.56 5.51 14.52
CA ASP A 47 2.82 4.73 13.30
C ASP A 47 1.56 3.99 12.87
N GLU A 48 0.72 4.67 12.09
CA GLU A 48 -0.54 4.12 11.55
C GLU A 48 -0.30 3.36 10.23
N THR A 49 -0.85 2.15 10.17
CA THR A 49 -0.85 1.28 8.99
C THR A 49 -2.29 1.04 8.54
N VAL A 50 -2.59 1.36 7.29
CA VAL A 50 -3.86 1.03 6.65
C VAL A 50 -3.90 -0.46 6.30
N TRP A 51 -5.03 -1.10 6.55
CA TRP A 51 -5.29 -2.47 6.10
C TRP A 51 -6.55 -2.47 5.27
N SER A 52 -6.47 -2.99 4.05
CA SER A 52 -7.57 -2.90 3.09
C SER A 52 -7.67 -4.15 2.21
N THR A 53 -8.90 -4.50 1.88
CA THR A 53 -9.21 -5.51 0.87
C THR A 53 -9.77 -4.87 -0.40
N PHE A 54 -9.42 -5.44 -1.54
CA PHE A 54 -9.79 -4.98 -2.87
C PHE A 54 -10.40 -6.11 -3.67
N ALA A 55 -11.23 -5.79 -4.67
CA ALA A 55 -11.77 -6.79 -5.58
C ALA A 55 -10.65 -7.54 -6.34
N GLU A 56 -10.86 -8.84 -6.61
CA GLU A 56 -9.91 -9.72 -7.31
C GLU A 56 -9.50 -9.15 -8.69
N ASP A 57 -10.43 -8.49 -9.36
CA ASP A 57 -10.26 -7.86 -10.67
C ASP A 57 -9.79 -6.39 -10.60
N SER A 58 -9.41 -5.90 -9.41
CA SER A 58 -8.89 -4.53 -9.26
C SER A 58 -7.63 -4.29 -10.09
N ASN A 59 -7.66 -3.22 -10.88
CA ASN A 59 -6.53 -2.73 -11.68
C ASN A 59 -5.57 -1.84 -10.87
N TYR A 60 -5.79 -1.68 -9.57
CA TYR A 60 -4.90 -0.92 -8.69
C TYR A 60 -3.55 -1.61 -8.50
N PHE A 61 -3.55 -2.94 -8.57
CA PHE A 61 -2.35 -3.78 -8.46
C PHE A 61 -1.66 -3.89 -9.82
N GLY A 62 -0.41 -4.38 -9.82
CA GLY A 62 0.38 -4.54 -11.05
C GLY A 62 -0.23 -5.57 -12.00
N ARG A 63 0.32 -6.78 -12.02
CA ARG A 63 -0.21 -7.87 -12.85
C ARG A 63 -1.48 -8.48 -12.22
N ALA A 64 -2.31 -9.13 -13.03
CA ALA A 64 -3.57 -9.72 -12.58
C ALA A 64 -3.38 -10.73 -11.43
N GLU A 65 -2.28 -11.48 -11.46
CA GLU A 65 -1.95 -12.51 -10.47
C GLU A 65 -1.43 -11.94 -9.14
N GLN A 66 -1.10 -10.65 -9.08
CA GLN A 66 -0.59 -10.03 -7.87
C GLN A 66 -1.69 -9.88 -6.81
N GLN A 67 -1.69 -10.79 -5.84
CA GLN A 67 -2.71 -10.86 -4.77
C GLN A 67 -2.53 -9.84 -3.64
N MET A 68 -1.33 -9.27 -3.51
CA MET A 68 -0.98 -8.39 -2.39
C MET A 68 -0.15 -7.21 -2.86
N MET A 69 -0.30 -6.09 -2.18
CA MET A 69 0.54 -4.90 -2.35
C MET A 69 0.90 -4.36 -0.97
N VAL A 70 2.15 -3.95 -0.84
CA VAL A 70 2.64 -3.23 0.33
C VAL A 70 2.81 -1.77 -0.04
N ASN A 71 2.31 -0.89 0.81
CA ASN A 71 2.60 0.54 0.80
C ASN A 71 3.72 0.81 1.83
N TYR A 72 4.84 1.31 1.34
CA TYR A 72 6.00 1.68 2.15
C TYR A 72 6.03 3.17 2.42
N ARG A 73 6.16 3.56 3.69
CA ARG A 73 6.33 4.96 4.08
C ARG A 73 7.77 5.42 3.83
N VAL A 74 7.94 6.60 3.27
CA VAL A 74 9.24 7.23 2.99
C VAL A 74 9.24 8.72 3.38
N ALA A 75 10.41 9.26 3.73
CA ALA A 75 10.54 10.68 4.10
C ALA A 75 10.43 11.64 2.91
N ASP A 76 10.92 11.20 1.75
CA ASP A 76 11.00 12.00 0.53
C ASP A 76 10.72 11.06 -0.66
N LEU A 77 9.50 11.17 -1.19
CA LEU A 77 9.03 10.34 -2.29
C LEU A 77 9.82 10.63 -3.56
N ASP A 78 10.03 11.90 -3.88
CA ASP A 78 10.68 12.33 -5.13
C ASP A 78 12.14 11.83 -5.17
N ALA A 79 12.86 11.98 -4.05
CA ALA A 79 14.21 11.44 -3.91
C ALA A 79 14.25 9.91 -3.91
N MET A 80 13.24 9.23 -3.34
CA MET A 80 13.18 7.77 -3.35
C MET A 80 12.98 7.23 -4.77
N LEU A 81 12.07 7.83 -5.53
CA LEU A 81 11.79 7.43 -6.90
C LEU A 81 13.00 7.69 -7.81
N ALA A 82 13.64 8.86 -7.69
CA ALA A 82 14.87 9.16 -8.43
C ALA A 82 16.00 8.16 -8.11
N GLN A 83 16.13 7.74 -6.85
CA GLN A 83 17.08 6.70 -6.45
C GLN A 83 16.77 5.34 -7.11
N LEU A 84 15.49 4.96 -7.19
CA LEU A 84 15.06 3.72 -7.83
C LEU A 84 15.32 3.75 -9.34
N GLU A 85 14.97 4.84 -10.01
CA GLU A 85 15.23 5.05 -11.45
C GLU A 85 16.73 4.96 -11.76
N ALA A 86 17.58 5.64 -10.97
CA ALA A 86 19.03 5.60 -11.12
C ALA A 86 19.61 4.18 -10.92
N ALA A 87 18.92 3.32 -10.18
CA ALA A 87 19.27 1.91 -9.99
C ALA A 87 18.70 0.99 -11.09
N GLY A 88 18.01 1.53 -12.10
CA GLY A 88 17.39 0.75 -13.18
C GLY A 88 16.09 0.05 -12.76
N VAL A 89 15.50 0.42 -11.63
CA VAL A 89 14.20 -0.10 -11.20
C VAL A 89 13.12 0.54 -12.06
N ARG A 90 12.14 -0.26 -12.48
CA ARG A 90 10.97 0.24 -13.19
C ARG A 90 10.11 1.06 -12.22
N VAL A 91 10.01 2.35 -12.45
CA VAL A 91 9.13 3.26 -11.72
C VAL A 91 7.88 3.53 -12.57
N ASP A 92 6.71 3.53 -11.95
CA ASP A 92 5.45 3.85 -12.62
C ASP A 92 5.42 5.36 -12.95
N GLU A 93 4.71 5.80 -13.98
CA GLU A 93 4.56 7.24 -14.27
C GLU A 93 3.52 7.90 -13.38
N GLN A 94 2.57 7.12 -12.86
CA GLN A 94 1.49 7.61 -12.01
C GLN A 94 2.03 8.23 -10.71
N ARG A 95 1.51 9.40 -10.37
CA ARG A 95 1.77 10.11 -9.11
C ARG A 95 0.45 10.64 -8.57
N GLU A 96 0.26 10.55 -7.26
CA GLU A 96 -0.90 11.13 -6.60
C GLU A 96 -0.45 12.02 -5.44
N SER A 97 -1.25 13.05 -5.15
CA SER A 97 -1.02 13.95 -4.03
C SER A 97 -2.37 14.44 -3.52
N GLY A 98 -2.54 14.45 -2.21
CA GLY A 98 -3.79 14.84 -1.57
C GLY A 98 -3.61 15.07 -0.08
N ASP A 99 -4.71 15.06 0.66
CA ASP A 99 -4.76 15.40 2.08
C ASP A 99 -3.89 14.48 2.96
N TYR A 100 -3.66 13.25 2.51
CA TYR A 100 -2.86 12.25 3.21
C TYR A 100 -1.38 12.25 2.83
N GLY A 101 -0.95 13.07 1.86
CA GLY A 101 0.42 13.15 1.39
C GLY A 101 0.58 12.78 -0.09
N LYS A 102 1.79 12.35 -0.46
CA LYS A 102 2.16 11.99 -1.84
C LYS A 102 2.29 10.48 -2.00
N PHE A 103 1.88 9.97 -3.16
CA PHE A 103 1.98 8.57 -3.52
C PHE A 103 2.68 8.38 -4.87
N GLY A 104 3.47 7.31 -4.96
CA GLY A 104 4.11 6.85 -6.18
C GLY A 104 4.26 5.33 -6.15
N TRP A 105 4.56 4.73 -7.30
CA TRP A 105 4.66 3.28 -7.42
C TRP A 105 5.90 2.87 -8.19
N ALA A 106 6.40 1.68 -7.90
CA ALA A 106 7.49 1.05 -8.63
C ALA A 106 7.31 -0.48 -8.61
N TYR A 107 8.16 -1.19 -9.37
CA TYR A 107 8.07 -2.62 -9.56
C TYR A 107 9.36 -3.28 -9.07
N ASP A 108 9.23 -4.33 -8.24
CA ASP A 108 10.36 -5.13 -7.81
C ASP A 108 10.87 -6.06 -8.93
N PRO A 109 11.98 -6.80 -8.73
CA PRO A 109 12.51 -7.72 -9.74
C PRO A 109 11.57 -8.87 -10.13
N GLU A 110 10.59 -9.20 -9.29
CA GLU A 110 9.55 -10.21 -9.56
C GLU A 110 8.32 -9.60 -10.27
N GLY A 111 8.38 -8.30 -10.59
CA GLY A 111 7.32 -7.56 -11.24
C GLY A 111 6.13 -7.23 -10.32
N ASN A 112 6.30 -7.28 -9.00
CA ASN A 112 5.26 -6.84 -8.07
C ASN A 112 5.25 -5.32 -8.02
N LYS A 113 4.09 -4.71 -8.31
CA LYS A 113 3.88 -3.28 -8.10
C LYS A 113 3.78 -3.02 -6.59
N PHE A 114 4.62 -2.15 -6.05
CA PHE A 114 4.52 -1.68 -4.68
C PHE A 114 4.27 -0.18 -4.66
N GLU A 115 3.68 0.29 -3.56
CA GLU A 115 3.34 1.69 -3.36
C GLU A 115 4.32 2.34 -2.39
N LEU A 116 4.63 3.59 -2.64
CA LEU A 116 5.44 4.47 -1.81
C LEU A 116 4.58 5.64 -1.36
N TRP A 117 4.63 5.95 -0.08
CA TRP A 117 3.88 7.05 0.50
C TRP A 117 4.76 7.95 1.33
N GLN A 118 4.68 9.25 1.04
CA GLN A 118 5.23 10.31 1.89
C GLN A 118 4.06 11.03 2.58
N PRO A 119 3.87 10.90 3.89
CA PRO A 119 2.89 11.70 4.63
C PRO A 119 3.25 13.19 4.59
N ASN A 120 2.24 14.03 4.82
CA ASN A 120 2.42 15.48 5.02
C ASN A 120 3.21 15.81 6.29
#